data_AF-A0A9X9BSI8-F1
#
_entry.id   AF-A0A9X9BSI8-F1
#
_cell.length_a   1.000
_cell.length_b   1.000
_cell.length_c   1.000
_cell.angle_alpha   90.00
_cell.angle_beta   90.00
_cell.angle_gamma   90.00
#
_symmetry.space_group_name_H-M   'P 1'
#
loop_
_entity.id
_entity.type
_entity.pdbx_description
1 polymer ?
#
loop_
_entity_poly.entity_id
_entity_poly.type
_entity_poly.pdbx_seq_one_letter_code
_entity_poly.pdbx_strand_id
1 'polypeptide(L)'
;MALSEDDYKQQMQQLLPPGPAFDIELQPDIAALVAAFAPEFWRIDVALDDLQAELNPASVTQLLTDWEEYLGIPDACVVPGSQAVAERRQAVLNKMSATGAPQRAYYLRMATQTGIGITIDEFRPARVGSTNAGDFLYGEGWPWSWLASAPIEAFGTAEAATLDCRLQLEAPEYTDVVLGFGQEVVAGIFSQVDTFFNAIHYVMPSAIAGIED
;
A
#
# COMPACT_ATOMS: atom_id res chain seq x y z
N MET A 1 -14.05 -11.45 -27.76
CA MET A 1 -13.11 -12.05 -28.74
C MET A 1 -13.42 -11.40 -30.05
N ALA A 2 -12.57 -10.45 -30.41
CA ALA A 2 -12.75 -9.58 -31.54
C ALA A 2 -12.85 -10.39 -32.85
N LEU A 3 -13.69 -9.91 -33.75
CA LEU A 3 -13.77 -10.42 -35.11
C LEU A 3 -12.45 -10.12 -35.86
N SER A 4 -12.22 -10.74 -37.02
CA SER A 4 -11.07 -10.40 -37.87
C SER A 4 -11.35 -9.21 -38.78
N GLU A 5 -10.31 -8.61 -39.35
CA GLU A 5 -10.45 -7.54 -40.36
C GLU A 5 -11.29 -7.99 -41.56
N ASP A 6 -11.11 -9.23 -42.02
CA ASP A 6 -11.86 -9.81 -43.13
C ASP A 6 -13.35 -9.99 -42.78
N ASP A 7 -13.66 -10.38 -41.53
CA ASP A 7 -15.04 -10.47 -41.06
C ASP A 7 -15.73 -9.10 -41.10
N TYR A 8 -15.03 -8.05 -40.67
CA TYR A 8 -15.55 -6.68 -40.73
C TYR A 8 -15.74 -6.20 -42.16
N LYS A 9 -14.79 -6.48 -43.05
CA LYS A 9 -14.92 -6.18 -44.48
C LYS A 9 -16.15 -6.87 -45.07
N GLN A 10 -16.33 -8.17 -44.80
CA GLN A 10 -17.48 -8.92 -45.31
C GLN A 10 -18.81 -8.39 -44.75
N GLN A 11 -18.87 -8.05 -43.46
CA GLN A 11 -20.08 -7.45 -42.86
C GLN A 11 -20.40 -6.09 -43.48
N MET A 12 -19.40 -5.22 -43.66
CA MET A 12 -19.60 -3.91 -44.30
C MET A 12 -20.12 -4.05 -45.73
N GLN A 13 -19.60 -5.02 -46.48
CA GLN A 13 -20.09 -5.33 -47.83
C GLN A 13 -21.57 -5.76 -47.84
N GLN A 14 -22.00 -6.54 -46.85
CA GLN A 14 -23.40 -6.97 -46.70
C GLN A 14 -24.35 -5.84 -46.27
N LEU A 15 -23.83 -4.80 -45.63
CA LEU A 15 -24.60 -3.64 -45.17
C LEU A 15 -24.73 -2.54 -46.23
N LEU A 16 -24.07 -2.67 -47.37
CA LEU A 16 -24.22 -1.73 -48.48
C LEU A 16 -25.65 -1.80 -49.05
N PRO A 17 -26.23 -0.65 -49.46
CA PRO A 17 -27.52 -0.65 -50.13
C PRO A 17 -27.48 -1.51 -51.40
N PRO A 18 -28.59 -2.17 -51.77
CA PRO A 18 -28.64 -2.93 -53.00
C PRO A 18 -28.57 -2.00 -54.23
N GLY A 19 -27.91 -2.46 -55.30
CA GLY A 19 -27.91 -1.81 -56.62
C GLY A 19 -26.51 -1.56 -57.20
N PRO A 20 -26.41 -1.21 -58.50
CA PRO A 20 -25.14 -1.13 -59.24
C PRO A 20 -24.21 0.00 -58.78
N ALA A 21 -24.75 0.99 -58.05
CA ALA A 21 -23.96 2.06 -57.46
C ALA A 21 -23.19 1.63 -56.21
N PHE A 22 -23.51 0.48 -55.61
CA PHE A 22 -22.87 -0.07 -54.40
C PHE A 22 -22.40 -1.51 -54.60
N ASP A 23 -22.51 -2.03 -55.83
CA ASP A 23 -21.97 -3.33 -56.20
C ASP A 23 -20.43 -3.25 -56.24
N ILE A 24 -19.80 -4.01 -55.36
CA ILE A 24 -18.35 -4.01 -55.11
C ILE A 24 -17.58 -4.51 -56.33
N GLU A 25 -18.18 -5.35 -57.17
CA GLU A 25 -17.57 -5.82 -58.43
C GLU A 25 -17.58 -4.72 -59.50
N LEU A 26 -18.60 -3.85 -59.48
CA LEU A 26 -18.77 -2.76 -60.44
C LEU A 26 -18.13 -1.44 -59.98
N GLN A 27 -17.88 -1.27 -58.68
CA GLN A 27 -17.39 -0.03 -58.07
C GLN A 27 -16.10 -0.26 -57.26
N PRO A 28 -14.92 -0.22 -57.93
CA PRO A 28 -13.65 -0.49 -57.26
C PRO A 28 -13.30 0.54 -56.18
N ASP A 29 -13.75 1.79 -56.31
CA ASP A 29 -13.52 2.83 -55.30
C ASP A 29 -14.29 2.55 -54.01
N ILE A 30 -15.50 2.00 -54.10
CA ILE A 30 -16.29 1.59 -52.93
C ILE A 30 -15.66 0.35 -52.29
N ALA A 31 -15.18 -0.60 -53.10
CA ALA A 31 -14.46 -1.76 -52.61
C ALA A 31 -13.21 -1.35 -51.81
N ALA A 32 -12.44 -0.39 -52.33
CA ALA A 32 -11.27 0.17 -51.67
C ALA A 32 -11.64 0.92 -50.38
N LEU A 33 -12.72 1.69 -50.39
CA LEU A 33 -13.20 2.41 -49.22
C LEU A 33 -13.61 1.46 -48.09
N VAL A 34 -14.37 0.41 -48.40
CA VAL A 34 -14.76 -0.61 -47.41
C VAL A 34 -13.53 -1.33 -46.86
N ALA A 35 -12.57 -1.69 -47.71
CA ALA A 35 -11.31 -2.30 -47.28
C ALA A 35 -10.48 -1.35 -46.40
N ALA A 36 -10.53 -0.04 -46.63
CA ALA A 36 -9.81 0.93 -45.81
C ALA A 36 -10.44 1.13 -44.42
N PHE A 37 -11.76 0.99 -44.29
CA PHE A 37 -12.46 1.16 -43.02
C PHE A 37 -12.47 -0.10 -42.14
N ALA A 38 -12.49 -1.29 -42.72
CA ALA A 38 -12.52 -2.55 -41.98
C ALA A 38 -11.42 -2.67 -40.89
N PRO A 39 -10.14 -2.29 -41.14
CA PRO A 39 -9.12 -2.29 -40.10
C PRO A 39 -9.44 -1.40 -38.90
N GLU A 40 -10.12 -0.27 -39.09
CA GLU A 40 -10.45 0.64 -38.00
C GLU A 40 -11.57 0.07 -37.11
N PHE A 41 -12.56 -0.60 -37.68
CA PHE A 41 -13.57 -1.32 -36.89
C PHE A 41 -12.95 -2.47 -36.11
N TRP A 42 -12.03 -3.21 -36.73
CA TRP A 42 -11.26 -4.24 -36.04
C TRP A 42 -10.46 -3.68 -34.86
N ARG A 43 -9.77 -2.54 -35.03
CA ARG A 43 -9.06 -1.88 -33.93
C ARG A 43 -9.98 -1.46 -32.79
N ILE A 44 -11.18 -0.95 -33.11
CA ILE A 44 -12.17 -0.60 -32.08
C ILE A 44 -12.62 -1.85 -31.32
N ASP A 45 -12.89 -2.96 -32.01
CA ASP A 45 -13.31 -4.21 -31.37
C ASP A 45 -12.22 -4.81 -30.47
N VAL A 46 -10.96 -4.78 -30.93
CA VAL A 46 -9.80 -5.15 -30.10
C VAL A 46 -9.69 -4.24 -28.88
N ALA A 47 -9.85 -2.92 -29.03
CA ALA A 47 -9.83 -1.99 -27.91
C ALA A 47 -10.98 -2.23 -26.91
N LEU A 48 -12.16 -2.67 -27.38
CA LEU A 48 -13.28 -3.04 -26.52
C LEU A 48 -13.02 -4.33 -25.74
N ASP A 49 -12.35 -5.31 -26.36
CA ASP A 49 -11.89 -6.51 -25.66
C ASP A 49 -10.82 -6.16 -24.60
N ASP A 50 -9.84 -5.31 -24.96
CA ASP A 50 -8.79 -4.84 -24.03
C ASP A 50 -9.39 -4.07 -22.85
N LEU A 51 -10.45 -3.28 -23.08
CA LEU A 51 -11.15 -2.55 -22.03
C LEU A 51 -11.63 -3.46 -20.89
N GLN A 52 -11.96 -4.73 -21.17
CA GLN A 52 -12.34 -5.67 -20.13
C GLN A 52 -11.20 -5.97 -19.15
N ALA A 53 -9.96 -6.00 -19.65
CA ALA A 53 -8.77 -6.13 -18.81
C ALA A 53 -8.45 -4.84 -18.05
N GLU A 54 -8.80 -3.68 -18.62
CA GLU A 54 -8.63 -2.36 -17.98
C GLU A 54 -9.65 -2.10 -16.86
N LEU A 55 -10.81 -2.75 -16.89
CA LEU A 55 -11.80 -2.70 -15.79
C LEU A 55 -11.30 -3.41 -14.52
N ASN A 56 -10.35 -4.34 -14.64
CA ASN A 56 -9.75 -4.99 -13.49
C ASN A 56 -8.50 -4.21 -13.04
N PRO A 57 -8.51 -3.60 -11.84
CA PRO A 57 -7.37 -2.83 -11.32
C PRO A 57 -6.07 -3.64 -11.17
N ALA A 58 -6.15 -4.97 -11.12
CA ALA A 58 -4.97 -5.82 -11.10
C ALA A 58 -4.25 -5.91 -12.46
N SER A 59 -4.96 -5.73 -13.58
CA SER A 59 -4.44 -5.84 -14.95
C SER A 59 -4.40 -4.51 -15.73
N VAL A 60 -5.01 -3.45 -15.18
CA VAL A 60 -5.13 -2.13 -15.83
C VAL A 60 -3.78 -1.55 -16.28
N THR A 61 -3.70 -1.06 -17.51
CA THR A 61 -2.48 -0.45 -18.06
C THR A 61 -2.77 0.96 -18.58
N GLN A 62 -3.72 1.08 -19.51
CA GLN A 62 -4.06 2.34 -20.15
C GLN A 62 -4.86 3.25 -19.22
N LEU A 63 -5.81 2.69 -18.47
CA LEU A 63 -6.69 3.46 -17.57
C LEU A 63 -6.11 3.62 -16.16
N LEU A 64 -4.84 3.25 -15.93
CA LEU A 64 -4.25 3.27 -14.59
C LEU A 64 -4.31 4.67 -13.96
N THR A 65 -4.03 5.72 -14.75
CA THR A 65 -4.12 7.11 -14.27
C THR A 65 -5.55 7.49 -13.87
N ASP A 66 -6.56 7.02 -14.60
CA ASP A 66 -7.96 7.32 -14.27
C ASP A 66 -8.39 6.66 -12.96
N TRP A 67 -7.92 5.43 -12.70
CA TRP A 67 -8.13 4.75 -11.41
C TRP A 67 -7.46 5.49 -10.25
N GLU A 68 -6.26 6.00 -10.49
CA GLU A 68 -5.51 6.75 -9.49
C GLU A 68 -6.20 8.08 -9.15
N GLU A 69 -6.65 8.81 -10.16
CA GLU A 69 -7.42 10.04 -9.97
C GLU A 69 -8.73 9.77 -9.22
N TYR A 70 -9.46 8.72 -9.61
CA TYR A 70 -10.70 8.31 -8.94
C TYR A 70 -10.49 7.99 -7.45
N LEU A 71 -9.34 7.38 -7.10
CA LEU A 71 -9.01 6.99 -5.74
C LEU A 71 -8.22 8.08 -4.96
N GLY A 72 -7.90 9.20 -5.61
CA GLY A 72 -7.13 10.29 -5.00
C GLY A 72 -5.68 9.90 -4.66
N ILE A 73 -5.06 9.05 -5.46
CA ILE A 73 -3.65 8.66 -5.34
C ILE A 73 -2.86 9.17 -6.57
N PRO A 74 -1.54 9.40 -6.49
CA PRO A 74 -0.68 9.29 -5.30
C PRO A 74 -1.06 10.32 -4.22
N ASP A 75 -1.08 9.86 -2.97
CA ASP A 75 -1.37 10.71 -1.81
C ASP A 75 -0.10 11.44 -1.30
N ALA A 76 -0.25 12.23 -0.24
CA ALA A 76 0.85 13.00 0.34
C ALA A 76 2.01 12.14 0.88
N CYS A 77 1.78 10.85 1.09
CA CYS A 77 2.78 9.91 1.60
C CYS A 77 3.60 9.23 0.51
N VAL A 78 3.28 9.50 -0.77
CA VAL A 78 4.00 8.95 -1.93
C VAL A 78 4.71 10.07 -2.68
N VAL A 79 6.01 9.87 -2.96
CA VAL A 79 6.76 10.78 -3.81
C VAL A 79 6.32 10.58 -5.28
N PRO A 80 5.83 11.63 -5.97
CA PRO A 80 5.39 11.48 -7.36
C PRO A 80 6.49 10.91 -8.26
N GLY A 81 6.16 9.86 -9.00
CA GLY A 81 7.09 9.20 -9.93
C GLY A 81 8.10 8.25 -9.29
N SER A 82 8.05 8.01 -7.98
CA SER A 82 8.94 7.04 -7.32
C SER A 82 8.54 5.58 -7.58
N GLN A 83 7.29 5.35 -8.00
CA GLN A 83 6.70 4.01 -8.10
C GLN A 83 6.76 3.44 -9.52
N ALA A 84 7.06 2.14 -9.61
CA ALA A 84 6.88 1.38 -10.84
C ALA A 84 5.38 1.13 -11.14
N VAL A 85 5.05 0.80 -12.40
CA VAL A 85 3.65 0.51 -12.81
C VAL A 85 3.01 -0.60 -11.96
N ALA A 86 3.78 -1.62 -11.59
CA ALA A 86 3.29 -2.71 -10.74
C ALA A 86 2.93 -2.22 -9.31
N GLU A 87 3.74 -1.33 -8.74
CA GLU A 87 3.51 -0.76 -7.41
C GLU A 87 2.30 0.18 -7.42
N ARG A 88 2.12 0.95 -8.50
CA ARG A 88 0.95 1.80 -8.73
C ARG A 88 -0.34 0.98 -8.78
N ARG A 89 -0.37 -0.13 -9.54
CA ARG A 89 -1.51 -1.08 -9.54
C ARG A 89 -1.78 -1.64 -8.14
N GLN A 90 -0.73 -2.00 -7.41
CA GLN A 90 -0.89 -2.51 -6.06
C GLN A 90 -1.45 -1.44 -5.11
N ALA A 91 -1.07 -0.16 -5.28
CA ALA A 91 -1.63 0.95 -4.53
C ALA A 91 -3.14 1.13 -4.78
N VAL A 92 -3.58 1.05 -6.05
CA VAL A 92 -5.01 1.03 -6.43
C VAL A 92 -5.74 -0.12 -5.71
N LEU A 93 -5.21 -1.33 -5.78
CA LEU A 93 -5.80 -2.50 -5.12
C LEU A 93 -5.86 -2.35 -3.59
N ASN A 94 -4.80 -1.84 -2.98
CA ASN A 94 -4.74 -1.61 -1.54
C ASN A 94 -5.78 -0.59 -1.10
N LYS A 95 -5.96 0.51 -1.87
CA LYS A 95 -6.95 1.55 -1.57
C LYS A 95 -8.38 1.05 -1.77
N MET A 96 -8.65 0.28 -2.83
CA MET A 96 -9.99 -0.32 -3.05
C MET A 96 -10.38 -1.34 -1.97
N SER A 97 -9.40 -2.08 -1.45
CA SER A 97 -9.62 -3.07 -0.37
C SER A 97 -9.50 -2.48 1.03
N ALA A 98 -9.17 -1.19 1.15
CA ALA A 98 -9.07 -0.50 2.43
C ALA A 98 -10.46 -0.33 3.04
N THR A 99 -10.66 -0.87 4.24
CA THR A 99 -11.91 -0.70 4.98
C THR A 99 -11.95 0.60 5.78
N GLY A 100 -10.79 1.23 6.03
CA GLY A 100 -10.67 2.42 6.88
C GLY A 100 -11.13 2.19 8.33
N ALA A 101 -11.22 0.93 8.76
CA ALA A 101 -11.74 0.60 10.07
C ALA A 101 -10.71 0.92 11.17
N PRO A 102 -11.10 1.56 12.29
CA PRO A 102 -10.21 1.89 13.41
C PRO A 102 -9.94 0.64 14.26
N GLN A 103 -9.43 -0.40 13.63
CA GLN A 103 -9.11 -1.69 14.25
C GLN A 103 -7.61 -1.95 14.10
N ARG A 104 -6.97 -2.46 15.16
CA ARG A 104 -5.54 -2.81 15.15
C ARG A 104 -5.13 -3.63 13.92
N ALA A 105 -5.95 -4.61 13.54
CA ALA A 105 -5.68 -5.48 12.40
C ALA A 105 -5.55 -4.72 11.05
N TYR A 106 -6.23 -3.58 10.91
CA TYR A 106 -6.13 -2.73 9.71
C TYR A 106 -4.73 -2.12 9.58
N TYR A 107 -4.22 -1.52 10.67
CA TYR A 107 -2.89 -0.91 10.70
C TYR A 107 -1.75 -1.94 10.59
N LEU A 108 -1.93 -3.13 11.18
CA LEU A 108 -0.98 -4.24 10.98
C LEU A 108 -0.92 -4.68 9.51
N ARG A 109 -2.07 -4.75 8.83
CA ARG A 109 -2.14 -5.08 7.39
C ARG A 109 -1.48 -3.99 6.55
N MET A 110 -1.75 -2.72 6.86
CA MET A 110 -1.15 -1.57 6.19
C MET A 110 0.37 -1.57 6.30
N ALA A 111 0.92 -1.83 7.50
CA ALA A 111 2.36 -1.94 7.70
C ALA A 111 2.97 -3.07 6.84
N THR A 112 2.31 -4.23 6.82
CA THR A 112 2.74 -5.37 5.99
C THR A 112 2.74 -5.02 4.49
N GLN A 113 1.77 -4.22 4.02
CA GLN A 113 1.72 -3.76 2.62
C GLN A 113 2.88 -2.82 2.26
N THR A 114 3.42 -2.09 3.24
CA THR A 114 4.62 -1.26 3.09
C THR A 114 5.93 -2.06 3.25
N GLY A 115 5.83 -3.35 3.59
CA GLY A 115 6.98 -4.24 3.78
C GLY A 115 7.57 -4.24 5.19
N ILE A 116 6.91 -3.60 6.16
CA ILE A 116 7.38 -3.52 7.56
C ILE A 116 6.41 -4.26 8.46
N GLY A 117 6.90 -5.28 9.15
CA GLY A 117 6.16 -5.89 10.25
C GLY A 117 6.21 -4.99 11.49
N ILE A 118 5.05 -4.66 12.06
CA ILE A 118 4.96 -3.91 13.31
C ILE A 118 4.16 -4.68 14.35
N THR A 119 4.39 -4.38 15.62
CA THR A 119 3.45 -4.67 16.71
C THR A 119 2.74 -3.37 17.12
N ILE A 120 1.54 -3.47 17.68
CA ILE A 120 0.81 -2.29 18.16
C ILE A 120 0.44 -2.55 19.61
N ASP A 121 0.92 -1.68 20.48
CA ASP A 121 0.59 -1.67 21.90
C ASP A 121 -0.50 -0.63 22.18
N GLU A 122 -1.54 -1.08 22.88
CA GLU A 122 -2.66 -0.26 23.34
C GLU A 122 -2.52 -0.06 24.85
N PHE A 123 -2.61 1.18 25.30
CA PHE A 123 -2.44 1.50 26.71
C PHE A 123 -3.79 1.64 27.42
N ARG A 124 -3.77 1.47 28.73
CA ARG A 124 -4.96 1.60 29.58
C ARG A 124 -4.64 2.39 30.83
N PRO A 125 -5.62 3.12 31.40
CA PRO A 125 -5.45 3.75 32.70
C PRO A 125 -5.12 2.71 33.77
N ALA A 126 -4.34 3.11 34.76
CA ALA A 126 -4.10 2.28 35.94
C ALA A 126 -5.43 1.98 36.66
N ARG A 127 -5.69 0.71 36.94
CA ARG A 127 -6.90 0.26 37.63
C ARG A 127 -6.52 -0.72 38.73
N VAL A 128 -7.14 -0.57 39.90
CA VAL A 128 -6.96 -1.49 41.02
C VAL A 128 -7.28 -2.92 40.56
N GLY A 129 -6.36 -3.86 40.83
CA GLY A 129 -6.48 -5.27 40.47
C GLY A 129 -5.87 -5.64 39.10
N SER A 130 -5.65 -4.68 38.21
CA SER A 130 -5.07 -4.91 36.87
C SER A 130 -3.63 -4.43 36.73
N THR A 131 -3.15 -3.63 37.69
CA THR A 131 -1.82 -3.00 37.70
C THR A 131 -1.02 -3.54 38.89
N ASN A 132 0.26 -3.85 38.68
CA ASN A 132 1.19 -4.34 39.69
C ASN A 132 2.12 -3.23 40.18
N ALA A 133 2.72 -3.41 41.36
CA ALA A 133 3.78 -2.52 41.83
C ALA A 133 5.01 -2.63 40.92
N GLY A 134 5.44 -1.50 40.36
CA GLY A 134 6.53 -1.43 39.38
C GLY A 134 6.07 -1.25 37.93
N ASP A 135 4.78 -1.42 37.64
CA ASP A 135 4.23 -1.13 36.30
C ASP A 135 4.25 0.39 36.01
N PHE A 136 4.38 0.73 34.73
CA PHE A 136 4.28 2.13 34.30
C PHE A 136 2.86 2.65 34.49
N LEU A 137 2.74 3.85 35.05
CA LEU A 137 1.45 4.52 35.23
C LEU A 137 1.19 5.45 34.05
N TYR A 138 0.33 5.00 33.15
CA TYR A 138 -0.08 5.75 31.97
C TYR A 138 -1.04 6.89 32.35
N GLY A 139 -0.75 8.10 31.88
CA GLY A 139 -1.57 9.31 32.09
C GLY A 139 -2.81 9.37 31.18
N GLU A 140 -3.55 10.50 31.24
CA GLU A 140 -4.87 10.64 30.61
C GLU A 140 -4.89 10.53 29.07
N GLY A 141 -3.79 10.83 28.38
CA GLY A 141 -3.70 10.74 26.91
C GLY A 141 -3.41 9.33 26.37
N TRP A 142 -2.78 8.48 27.16
CA TRP A 142 -2.31 7.16 26.72
C TRP A 142 -3.39 6.18 26.25
N PRO A 143 -4.61 6.15 26.82
CA PRO A 143 -5.68 5.28 26.31
C PRO A 143 -6.04 5.55 24.84
N TRP A 144 -5.69 6.74 24.36
CA TRP A 144 -5.91 7.24 23.01
C TRP A 144 -4.63 7.25 22.18
N SER A 145 -3.54 6.66 22.68
CA SER A 145 -2.27 6.57 21.96
C SER A 145 -1.96 5.12 21.68
N TRP A 146 -1.58 4.81 20.46
CA TRP A 146 -1.09 3.51 20.05
C TRP A 146 0.38 3.61 19.70
N LEU A 147 1.19 2.71 20.25
CA LEU A 147 2.60 2.60 19.87
C LEU A 147 2.73 1.49 18.83
N ALA A 148 2.97 1.88 17.59
CA ALA A 148 3.33 0.98 16.51
C ALA A 148 4.84 0.74 16.56
N SER A 149 5.29 -0.41 17.03
CA SER A 149 6.71 -0.73 17.14
C SER A 149 7.22 -1.50 15.93
N ALA A 150 8.20 -0.94 15.24
CA ALA A 150 8.94 -1.55 14.15
C ALA A 150 10.33 -2.06 14.61
N PRO A 151 10.94 -3.00 13.87
CA PRO A 151 12.33 -3.41 14.08
C PRO A 151 13.29 -2.24 13.95
N ILE A 152 14.40 -2.28 14.68
CA ILE A 152 15.37 -1.16 14.69
C ILE A 152 16.01 -0.96 13.30
N GLU A 153 16.11 -2.01 12.50
CA GLU A 153 16.68 -1.99 11.15
C GLU A 153 15.83 -1.19 10.16
N ALA A 154 14.54 -1.03 10.45
CA ALA A 154 13.64 -0.20 9.65
C ALA A 154 13.88 1.30 9.87
N PHE A 155 14.61 1.69 10.91
CA PHE A 155 14.85 3.10 11.22
C PHE A 155 15.60 3.81 10.08
N GLY A 156 15.04 4.92 9.60
CA GLY A 156 15.63 5.73 8.53
C GLY A 156 15.41 5.19 7.10
N THR A 157 14.64 4.12 6.93
CA THR A 157 14.27 3.58 5.61
C THR A 157 13.12 4.38 4.97
N ALA A 158 13.01 4.33 3.64
CA ALA A 158 11.93 5.01 2.91
C ALA A 158 10.56 4.36 3.19
N GLU A 159 10.56 3.05 3.39
CA GLU A 159 9.41 2.25 3.79
C GLU A 159 8.88 2.71 5.16
N ALA A 160 9.77 2.94 6.13
CA ALA A 160 9.38 3.40 7.45
C ALA A 160 8.83 4.82 7.44
N ALA A 161 9.42 5.72 6.65
CA ALA A 161 8.89 7.06 6.45
C ALA A 161 7.50 7.06 5.80
N THR A 162 7.31 6.17 4.81
CA THR A 162 6.01 5.97 4.16
C THR A 162 4.98 5.42 5.15
N LEU A 163 5.37 4.46 5.98
CA LEU A 163 4.50 3.89 7.00
C LEU A 163 4.10 4.91 8.06
N ASP A 164 5.04 5.69 8.59
CA ASP A 164 4.76 6.73 9.59
C ASP A 164 3.77 7.77 9.03
N CYS A 165 4.00 8.24 7.80
CA CYS A 165 3.07 9.14 7.13
C CYS A 165 1.66 8.55 7.00
N ARG A 166 1.53 7.28 6.58
CA ARG A 166 0.22 6.62 6.46
C ARG A 166 -0.46 6.43 7.81
N LEU A 167 0.28 6.05 8.86
CA LEU A 167 -0.27 5.87 10.20
C LEU A 167 -0.86 7.18 10.72
N GLN A 168 -0.20 8.31 10.47
CA GLN A 168 -0.69 9.63 10.84
C GLN A 168 -1.86 10.10 9.96
N LEU A 169 -1.81 9.85 8.65
CA LEU A 169 -2.86 10.25 7.70
C LEU A 169 -4.17 9.49 7.92
N GLU A 170 -4.08 8.20 8.24
CA GLU A 170 -5.23 7.31 8.46
C GLU A 170 -5.48 7.05 9.95
N ALA A 171 -4.89 7.87 10.82
CA ALA A 171 -5.16 7.83 12.25
C ALA A 171 -6.65 8.07 12.51
N PRO A 172 -7.28 7.33 13.45
CA PRO A 172 -8.62 7.66 13.91
C PRO A 172 -8.64 9.07 14.53
N GLU A 173 -9.78 9.77 14.45
CA GLU A 173 -9.92 11.19 14.87
C GLU A 173 -9.42 11.47 16.31
N TYR A 174 -9.54 10.51 17.21
CA TYR A 174 -9.16 10.63 18.62
C TYR A 174 -8.07 9.64 19.02
N THR A 175 -7.33 9.07 18.06
CA THR A 175 -6.25 8.11 18.39
C THR A 175 -4.96 8.50 17.70
N ASP A 176 -3.93 8.79 18.49
CA ASP A 176 -2.58 9.02 17.99
C ASP A 176 -1.89 7.69 17.72
N VAL A 177 -1.52 7.40 16.48
CA VAL A 177 -0.73 6.20 16.14
C VAL A 177 0.71 6.62 15.88
N VAL A 178 1.59 6.30 16.83
CA VAL A 178 3.00 6.74 16.81
C VAL A 178 3.89 5.58 16.43
N LEU A 179 4.72 5.76 15.40
CA LEU A 179 5.73 4.77 15.01
C LEU A 179 6.97 4.88 15.92
N GLY A 180 7.30 3.78 16.59
CA GLY A 180 8.52 3.60 17.38
C GLY A 180 9.41 2.51 16.80
N PHE A 181 10.69 2.50 17.21
CA PHE A 181 11.68 1.55 16.71
C PHE A 181 12.45 0.88 17.84
N GLY A 182 12.80 -0.40 17.66
CA GLY A 182 13.74 -1.10 18.55
C GLY A 182 13.21 -1.44 19.94
N GLN A 183 11.89 -1.57 20.11
CA GLN A 183 11.28 -1.97 21.39
C GLN A 183 11.87 -3.28 21.91
N GLU A 184 12.18 -4.23 21.03
CA GLU A 184 12.82 -5.51 21.36
C GLU A 184 14.23 -5.34 21.96
N VAL A 185 15.01 -4.38 21.43
CA VAL A 185 16.35 -4.06 21.94
C VAL A 185 16.24 -3.45 23.33
N VAL A 186 15.30 -2.51 23.51
CA VAL A 186 15.03 -1.87 24.80
C VAL A 186 14.60 -2.92 25.83
N ALA A 187 13.67 -3.81 25.48
CA ALA A 187 13.23 -4.89 26.36
C ALA A 187 14.39 -5.81 26.78
N GLY A 188 15.29 -6.13 25.86
CA GLY A 188 16.50 -6.90 26.15
C GLY A 188 17.43 -6.19 27.14
N ILE A 189 17.68 -4.89 26.95
CA ILE A 189 18.52 -4.09 27.87
C ILE A 189 17.87 -4.01 29.25
N PHE A 190 16.57 -3.73 29.33
CA PHE A 190 15.84 -3.64 30.59
C PHE A 190 15.97 -4.90 31.45
N SER A 191 15.97 -6.08 30.82
CA SER A 191 16.14 -7.36 31.53
C SER A 191 17.52 -7.54 32.18
N GLN A 192 18.51 -6.73 31.79
CA GLN A 192 19.90 -6.82 32.26
C GLN A 192 20.30 -5.63 33.17
N VAL A 193 19.40 -4.68 33.43
CA VAL A 193 19.71 -3.44 34.17
C VAL A 193 20.30 -3.73 35.55
N ASP A 194 19.75 -4.69 36.28
CA ASP A 194 20.26 -5.07 37.61
C ASP A 194 21.69 -5.65 37.53
N THR A 195 21.99 -6.44 36.50
CA THR A 195 23.33 -6.97 36.24
C THR A 195 24.31 -5.84 35.95
N PHE A 196 23.93 -4.87 35.11
CA PHE A 196 24.76 -3.69 34.84
C PHE A 196 24.96 -2.83 36.08
N PHE A 197 23.90 -2.58 36.85
CA PHE A 197 23.98 -1.81 38.09
C PHE A 197 24.97 -2.45 39.07
N ASN A 198 24.86 -3.76 39.28
CA ASN A 198 25.75 -4.51 40.16
C ASN A 198 27.21 -4.54 39.66
N ALA A 199 27.43 -4.65 38.35
CA ALA A 199 28.77 -4.63 37.76
C ALA A 199 29.45 -3.27 37.92
N ILE A 200 28.72 -2.17 37.69
CA ILE A 200 29.23 -0.80 37.84
C ILE A 200 29.53 -0.48 39.32
N HIS A 201 28.67 -0.94 40.23
CA HIS A 201 28.82 -0.73 41.67
C HIS A 201 29.61 -1.84 42.37
N TYR A 202 30.35 -2.66 41.61
CA TYR A 202 31.22 -3.67 42.18
C TYR A 202 32.39 -2.99 42.89
N VAL A 203 32.34 -2.94 44.22
CA VAL A 203 33.44 -2.45 45.06
C VAL A 203 34.33 -3.65 45.38
N MET A 204 35.58 -3.62 44.90
CA MET A 204 36.58 -4.59 45.36
C MET A 204 36.88 -4.34 46.86
N PRO A 205 36.94 -5.39 47.69
CA PRO A 205 37.42 -5.26 49.06
C PRO A 205 38.79 -4.54 49.07
N SER A 206 38.99 -3.60 49.99
CA SER A 206 40.25 -2.86 50.12
C SER A 206 41.48 -3.76 50.22
N ALA A 207 41.32 -4.94 50.84
CA ALA A 207 42.33 -5.99 50.94
C ALA A 207 42.80 -6.55 49.58
N ILE A 208 42.02 -6.41 48.52
CA ILE A 208 42.38 -6.83 47.16
C ILE A 208 42.89 -5.64 46.32
N ALA A 209 42.44 -4.42 46.62
CA ALA A 209 42.81 -3.22 45.89
C ALA A 209 44.22 -2.68 46.20
N GLY A 210 44.94 -3.27 47.16
CA GLY A 210 46.30 -2.86 47.53
C GLY A 210 46.39 -1.47 48.16
N ILE A 211 45.26 -0.93 48.63
CA ILE A 211 45.17 0.32 49.39
C ILE A 211 45.06 -0.11 50.86
N GLU A 212 46.19 -0.52 51.42
CA GLU A 212 46.38 -0.57 52.87
C GLU A 212 46.91 0.81 53.29
N ASP A 213 46.29 1.41 54.31
CA ASP A 213 46.83 2.60 55.00
C ASP A 213 48.22 2.31 55.60
#